data_AF-A0A643FBH0-F1
#
_entry.id   AF-A0A643FBH0-F1
#
_cell.length_a   1.000
_cell.length_b   1.000
_cell.length_c   1.000
_cell.angle_alpha   90.00
_cell.angle_beta   90.00
_cell.angle_gamma   90.00
#
_symmetry.space_group_name_H-M   'P 1'
#
loop_
_entity.id
_entity.type
_entity.pdbx_description
1 polymer ?
#
loop_
_entity_poly.entity_id
_entity_poly.type
_entity_poly.pdbx_seq_one_letter_code
_entity_poly.pdbx_strand_id
1 'polypeptide(L)'
;MRGLGIGRGTGGWKAWSVGWGLALAASASGAAPPKSDPGRGWELCQQDTEPERCLTRLEAEALRTARASRKTLRAVRQGPQLRLQTPGSATITLQDSAATQYRGLGPVGHGDSWLVARLPAPQSPPLLLVSPASGQQIGLEATPRPAPDGHLLIAVRPGVDGHEASTLTLLQRAGTRWSVVFRYEAPAGLHLSFQRWRSDGAAVHLQWERSSTSACPLAEGNAQLRDGPFGWDFVPPMPPPCEAAEAHSSSGLS
;
A
#
# COMPACT_ATOMS: atom_id res chain seq x y z
N MET A 1 -7.15 -47.80 -75.84
CA MET A 1 -6.91 -46.96 -74.66
C MET A 1 -5.70 -46.09 -74.96
N ARG A 2 -5.94 -44.80 -75.21
CA ARG A 2 -4.95 -43.86 -75.75
C ARG A 2 -4.16 -43.24 -74.61
N GLY A 3 -2.86 -43.49 -74.58
CA GLY A 3 -1.90 -42.61 -73.93
C GLY A 3 -1.61 -41.39 -74.79
N LEU A 4 -1.33 -40.27 -74.15
CA LEU A 4 -0.72 -39.09 -74.77
C LEU A 4 -0.14 -38.24 -73.63
N GLY A 5 1.17 -38.36 -73.44
CA GLY A 5 1.98 -37.35 -72.77
C GLY A 5 2.47 -36.34 -73.81
N ILE A 6 2.28 -35.06 -73.53
CA ILE A 6 2.94 -33.88 -74.13
C ILE A 6 2.80 -32.81 -73.02
N GLY A 7 3.81 -32.23 -72.40
CA GLY A 7 5.04 -31.67 -72.97
C GLY A 7 4.86 -30.16 -73.14
N ARG A 8 5.30 -29.34 -72.17
CA ARG A 8 5.73 -27.96 -72.41
C ARG A 8 6.47 -27.40 -71.20
N GLY A 9 7.78 -27.28 -71.35
CA GLY A 9 8.57 -26.35 -70.57
C GLY A 9 8.53 -24.96 -71.20
N THR A 10 8.92 -23.95 -70.42
CA THR A 10 9.73 -22.80 -70.85
C THR A 10 10.13 -22.00 -69.62
N GLY A 11 11.44 -21.76 -69.47
CA GLY A 11 12.04 -20.58 -68.84
C GLY A 11 11.79 -20.40 -67.33
N GLY A 12 12.77 -20.30 -66.46
CA GLY A 12 14.12 -19.84 -66.70
C GLY A 12 14.53 -18.88 -65.59
N TRP A 13 15.75 -19.11 -65.11
CA TRP A 13 16.68 -18.11 -64.57
C TRP A 13 16.52 -17.64 -63.12
N LYS A 14 17.71 -17.61 -62.49
CA LYS A 14 18.16 -16.89 -61.28
C LYS A 14 17.98 -17.57 -59.93
N ALA A 15 19.01 -18.36 -59.61
CA ALA A 15 19.52 -18.56 -58.26
C ALA A 15 20.14 -17.27 -57.72
N TRP A 16 19.63 -16.72 -56.62
CA TRP A 16 20.38 -15.80 -55.76
C TRP A 16 19.99 -16.05 -54.29
N SER A 17 20.99 -16.47 -53.51
CA SER A 17 21.22 -16.14 -52.10
C SER A 17 20.07 -16.31 -51.10
N VAL A 18 20.03 -17.47 -50.43
CA VAL A 18 19.44 -17.56 -49.08
C VAL A 18 20.47 -16.98 -48.11
N GLY A 19 20.27 -15.72 -47.75
CA GLY A 19 20.97 -15.08 -46.64
C GLY A 19 20.59 -15.74 -45.33
N TRP A 20 21.61 -16.02 -44.52
CA TRP A 20 21.46 -16.41 -43.13
C TRP A 20 20.85 -15.24 -42.37
N GLY A 21 19.52 -15.25 -42.23
CA GLY A 21 18.81 -14.38 -41.31
C GLY A 21 19.11 -14.83 -39.89
N LEU A 22 20.06 -14.18 -39.25
CA LEU A 22 20.17 -14.14 -37.80
C LEU A 22 18.90 -13.47 -37.26
N ALA A 23 17.88 -14.29 -36.99
CA ALA A 23 16.79 -13.92 -36.12
C ALA A 23 17.37 -13.78 -34.71
N LEU A 24 17.79 -12.57 -34.36
CA LEU A 24 17.92 -12.17 -32.96
C LEU A 24 16.52 -12.26 -32.36
N ALA A 25 16.24 -13.43 -31.78
CA ALA A 25 15.15 -13.60 -30.84
C ALA A 25 15.41 -12.60 -29.70
N ALA A 26 14.74 -11.46 -29.77
CA ALA A 26 14.51 -10.63 -28.61
C ALA A 26 13.72 -11.50 -27.64
N SER A 27 14.44 -12.14 -26.72
CA SER A 27 13.89 -12.67 -25.48
C SER A 27 13.33 -11.50 -24.70
N ALA A 28 12.13 -11.06 -25.09
CA ALA A 28 11.22 -10.34 -24.24
C ALA A 28 10.82 -11.35 -23.14
N SER A 29 11.68 -11.46 -22.14
CA SER A 29 11.27 -11.89 -20.80
C SER A 29 10.25 -10.86 -20.32
N GLY A 30 9.01 -11.01 -20.80
CA GLY A 30 7.83 -10.38 -20.27
C GLY A 30 7.53 -11.00 -18.91
N ALA A 31 8.45 -10.86 -17.97
CA ALA A 31 8.08 -10.86 -16.58
C ALA A 31 7.06 -9.72 -16.47
N ALA A 32 5.81 -10.06 -16.15
CA ALA A 32 4.82 -9.05 -15.80
C ALA A 32 5.50 -8.11 -14.79
N PRO A 33 5.40 -6.77 -14.97
CA PRO A 33 5.94 -5.86 -14.00
C PRO A 33 5.43 -6.30 -12.62
N PRO A 34 6.31 -6.36 -11.60
CA PRO A 34 5.88 -6.76 -10.26
C PRO A 34 4.66 -5.92 -9.92
N LYS A 35 3.59 -6.55 -9.43
CA LYS A 35 2.41 -5.83 -8.94
C LYS A 35 2.94 -4.80 -7.94
N SER A 36 2.95 -3.53 -8.34
CA SER A 36 3.52 -2.47 -7.55
C SER A 36 2.68 -2.35 -6.28
N ASP A 37 3.30 -2.54 -5.11
CA ASP A 37 2.64 -2.33 -3.83
C ASP A 37 2.28 -0.85 -3.72
N PRO A 38 0.98 -0.48 -3.69
CA PRO A 38 0.55 0.91 -3.70
C PRO A 38 1.05 1.67 -2.46
N GLY A 39 1.22 0.99 -1.32
CA GLY A 39 1.75 1.59 -0.11
C GLY A 39 3.23 1.97 -0.28
N ARG A 40 4.04 1.05 -0.80
CA ARG A 40 5.46 1.33 -1.07
C ARG A 40 5.66 2.46 -2.08
N GLY A 41 4.83 2.52 -3.12
CA GLY A 41 4.87 3.62 -4.09
C GLY A 41 4.64 4.98 -3.43
N TRP A 42 3.61 5.08 -2.58
CA TRP A 42 3.33 6.30 -1.81
C TRP A 42 4.52 6.75 -0.98
N GLU A 43 5.10 5.85 -0.18
CA GLU A 43 6.25 6.14 0.70
C GLU A 43 7.43 6.70 -0.09
N LEU A 44 7.76 6.09 -1.23
CA LEU A 44 8.83 6.56 -2.11
C LEU A 44 8.54 7.94 -2.69
N CYS A 45 7.29 8.20 -3.10
CA CYS A 45 6.94 9.51 -3.64
C CYS A 45 6.96 10.63 -2.60
N GLN A 46 6.72 10.34 -1.32
CA GLN A 46 6.84 11.35 -0.26
C GLN A 46 8.30 11.80 -0.03
N GLN A 47 9.27 10.97 -0.41
CA GLN A 47 10.70 11.26 -0.30
C GLN A 47 11.27 11.89 -1.59
N ASP A 48 10.47 11.99 -2.65
CA ASP A 48 10.86 12.58 -3.92
C ASP A 48 10.89 14.12 -3.80
N THR A 49 11.77 14.76 -4.56
CA THR A 49 11.83 16.23 -4.69
C THR A 49 10.58 16.82 -5.36
N GLU A 50 9.87 16.03 -6.17
CA GLU A 50 8.62 16.40 -6.86
C GLU A 50 7.49 15.41 -6.51
N PRO A 51 6.97 15.40 -5.27
CA PRO A 51 6.05 14.37 -4.78
C PRO A 51 4.76 14.29 -5.61
N GLU A 52 4.20 15.43 -6.03
CA GLU A 52 2.98 15.48 -6.83
C GLU A 52 3.15 14.82 -8.20
N ARG A 53 4.31 15.03 -8.84
CA ARG A 53 4.63 14.42 -10.14
C ARG A 53 4.84 12.92 -9.99
N CYS A 54 5.52 12.49 -8.93
CA CYS A 54 5.68 11.08 -8.61
C CYS A 54 4.32 10.39 -8.41
N LEU A 55 3.43 10.98 -7.62
CA LEU A 55 2.10 10.43 -7.35
C LEU A 55 1.20 10.39 -8.58
N THR A 56 1.33 11.38 -9.48
CA THR A 56 0.62 11.38 -10.76
C THR A 56 1.06 10.20 -11.64
N ARG A 57 2.35 9.85 -11.65
CA ARG A 57 2.85 8.67 -12.37
C ARG A 57 2.31 7.37 -11.77
N LEU A 58 2.34 7.25 -10.44
CA LEU A 58 1.79 6.07 -9.75
C LEU A 58 0.30 5.89 -10.02
N GLU A 59 -0.48 6.97 -9.97
CA GLU A 59 -1.89 6.91 -10.33
C GLU A 59 -2.07 6.43 -11.77
N ALA A 60 -1.34 7.00 -12.74
CA ALA A 60 -1.44 6.58 -14.13
C ALA A 60 -1.08 5.10 -14.33
N GLU A 61 -0.16 4.54 -13.54
CA GLU A 61 0.12 3.11 -13.51
C GLU A 61 -1.05 2.31 -12.91
N ALA A 62 -1.56 2.71 -11.75
CA ALA A 62 -2.67 2.04 -11.07
C ALA A 62 -3.94 1.99 -11.94
N LEU A 63 -4.28 3.10 -12.61
CA LEU A 63 -5.43 3.19 -13.52
C LEU A 63 -5.27 2.25 -14.74
N ARG A 64 -4.05 2.11 -15.28
CA ARG A 64 -3.76 1.19 -16.38
C ARG A 64 -3.89 -0.27 -15.95
N THR A 65 -3.31 -0.62 -14.80
CA THR A 65 -3.35 -1.98 -14.26
C THR A 65 -4.78 -2.42 -13.95
N ALA A 66 -5.60 -1.55 -13.35
CA ALA A 66 -7.00 -1.84 -13.08
C ALA A 66 -7.81 -2.13 -14.36
N ARG A 67 -7.53 -1.39 -15.45
CA ARG A 67 -8.16 -1.63 -16.75
C ARG A 67 -7.75 -2.98 -17.35
N ALA A 68 -6.50 -3.40 -17.15
CA ALA A 68 -5.99 -4.69 -17.62
C ALA A 68 -6.56 -5.87 -16.81
N SER A 69 -6.77 -5.69 -15.50
CA SER A 69 -7.41 -6.69 -14.65
C SER A 69 -8.93 -6.71 -14.90
N ARG A 70 -9.37 -7.43 -15.93
CA ARG A 70 -10.78 -7.50 -16.37
C ARG A 70 -11.81 -7.93 -15.31
N LYS A 71 -11.41 -8.31 -14.09
CA LYS A 71 -12.26 -9.09 -13.17
C LYS A 71 -12.79 -8.43 -11.89
N THR A 72 -12.25 -7.34 -11.32
CA THR A 72 -12.73 -6.98 -9.95
C THR A 72 -12.73 -5.51 -9.57
N LEU A 73 -11.85 -4.66 -10.09
CA LEU A 73 -11.81 -3.25 -9.67
C LEU A 73 -11.46 -2.34 -10.84
N ARG A 74 -12.18 -1.22 -10.96
CA ARG A 74 -11.92 -0.19 -11.95
C ARG A 74 -11.75 1.16 -11.28
N ALA A 75 -10.76 1.90 -11.73
CA ALA A 75 -10.59 3.30 -11.40
C ALA A 75 -10.50 4.11 -12.70
N VAL A 76 -11.15 5.27 -12.73
CA VAL A 76 -11.17 6.17 -13.88
C VAL A 76 -11.03 7.61 -13.39
N ARG A 77 -10.07 8.34 -13.95
CA ARG A 77 -9.94 9.78 -13.77
C ARG A 77 -10.62 10.53 -14.92
N GLN A 78 -11.47 11.50 -14.60
CA GLN A 78 -12.15 12.40 -15.54
C GLN A 78 -12.03 13.84 -15.05
N GLY A 79 -10.98 14.54 -15.51
CA GLY A 79 -10.64 15.86 -14.99
C GLY A 79 -10.44 15.82 -13.47
N PRO A 80 -11.21 16.61 -12.69
CA PRO A 80 -11.10 16.65 -11.23
C PRO A 80 -11.83 15.48 -10.52
N GLN A 81 -12.40 14.51 -11.24
CA GLN A 81 -13.09 13.37 -10.64
C GLN A 81 -12.26 12.10 -10.70
N LEU A 82 -12.13 11.43 -9.54
CA LEU A 82 -11.65 10.06 -9.44
C LEU A 82 -12.83 9.13 -9.13
N ARG A 83 -13.17 8.25 -10.07
CA ARG A 83 -14.27 7.28 -9.92
C ARG A 83 -13.68 5.90 -9.64
N LEU A 84 -14.16 5.26 -8.57
CA LEU A 84 -13.76 3.93 -8.12
C LEU A 84 -14.97 3.01 -8.16
N GLN A 85 -14.79 1.81 -8.74
CA GLN A 85 -15.87 0.89 -9.04
C GLN A 85 -15.47 -0.56 -8.76
N THR A 86 -16.42 -1.30 -8.21
CA THR A 86 -16.40 -2.77 -8.12
C THR A 86 -17.56 -3.30 -8.96
N PRO A 87 -17.37 -4.34 -9.81
CA PRO A 87 -18.46 -4.96 -10.56
C PRO A 87 -19.64 -5.34 -9.64
N GLY A 88 -20.86 -5.03 -10.09
CA GLY A 88 -22.08 -5.33 -9.31
C GLY A 88 -22.29 -4.43 -8.09
N SER A 89 -21.49 -3.38 -7.90
CA SER A 89 -21.60 -2.43 -6.78
C SER A 89 -21.78 -0.99 -7.24
N ALA A 90 -22.08 -0.11 -6.29
CA ALA A 90 -22.13 1.33 -6.51
C ALA A 90 -20.74 1.89 -6.89
N THR A 91 -20.76 3.01 -7.63
CA THR A 91 -19.56 3.79 -7.92
C THR A 91 -19.33 4.80 -6.81
N ILE A 92 -18.10 4.87 -6.29
CA ILE A 92 -17.68 6.00 -5.45
C ILE A 92 -16.98 7.03 -6.34
N THR A 93 -17.36 8.29 -6.17
CA THR A 93 -16.69 9.42 -6.83
C THR A 93 -16.04 10.31 -5.78
N LEU A 94 -14.73 10.52 -5.92
CA LEU A 94 -13.97 11.49 -5.15
C LEU A 94 -13.74 12.71 -6.04
N GLN A 95 -14.07 13.89 -5.53
CA GLN A 95 -14.05 15.14 -6.26
C GLN A 95 -12.91 16.02 -5.76
N ASP A 96 -11.96 16.33 -6.65
CA ASP A 96 -10.91 17.28 -6.38
C ASP A 96 -11.52 18.69 -6.23
N SER A 97 -10.88 19.49 -5.39
CA SER A 97 -11.17 20.90 -5.10
C SER A 97 -9.86 21.70 -5.12
N ALA A 98 -9.94 23.02 -4.98
CA ALA A 98 -8.76 23.87 -4.86
C ALA A 98 -7.88 23.51 -3.64
N ALA A 99 -8.46 22.94 -2.58
CA ALA A 99 -7.76 22.62 -1.34
C ALA A 99 -7.40 21.12 -1.20
N THR A 100 -7.95 20.25 -2.04
CA THR A 100 -7.77 18.80 -1.88
C THR A 100 -7.91 18.09 -3.22
N GLN A 101 -6.96 17.22 -3.52
CA GLN A 101 -6.87 16.38 -4.68
C GLN A 101 -6.73 14.93 -4.22
N TYR A 102 -7.42 14.03 -4.88
CA TYR A 102 -7.35 12.60 -4.63
C TYR A 102 -6.47 11.96 -5.68
N ARG A 103 -5.67 10.95 -5.31
CA ARG A 103 -4.87 10.14 -6.26
C ARG A 103 -5.07 8.66 -5.96
N GLY A 104 -5.57 7.90 -6.94
CA GLY A 104 -5.77 6.46 -6.79
C GLY A 104 -4.45 5.72 -6.86
N LEU A 105 -4.02 5.08 -5.77
CA LEU A 105 -2.72 4.41 -5.70
C LEU A 105 -2.79 2.95 -6.14
N GLY A 106 -3.93 2.30 -5.95
CA GLY A 106 -4.14 0.91 -6.35
C GLY A 106 -5.04 0.13 -5.41
N PRO A 107 -5.37 -1.13 -5.76
CA PRO A 107 -6.12 -2.02 -4.91
C PRO A 107 -5.28 -2.50 -3.71
N VAL A 108 -5.93 -2.76 -2.57
CA VAL A 108 -5.29 -3.22 -1.33
C VAL A 108 -5.76 -4.62 -0.95
N GLY A 109 -4.81 -5.51 -0.69
CA GLY A 109 -5.07 -6.89 -0.26
C GLY A 109 -5.82 -7.72 -1.31
N HIS A 110 -6.52 -8.75 -0.85
CA HIS A 110 -7.39 -9.60 -1.69
C HIS A 110 -8.80 -9.02 -1.88
N GLY A 111 -9.01 -7.75 -1.50
CA GLY A 111 -10.33 -7.15 -1.38
C GLY A 111 -10.70 -6.17 -2.48
N ASP A 112 -11.96 -5.74 -2.41
CA ASP A 112 -12.56 -4.75 -3.30
C ASP A 112 -12.25 -3.31 -2.87
N SER A 113 -11.11 -3.09 -2.21
CA SER A 113 -10.76 -1.81 -1.61
C SER A 113 -9.59 -1.16 -2.33
N TRP A 114 -9.64 0.17 -2.41
CA TRP A 114 -8.63 1.02 -3.03
C TRP A 114 -7.91 1.83 -1.97
N LEU A 115 -6.59 1.98 -2.13
CA LEU A 115 -5.83 3.03 -1.45
C LEU A 115 -5.87 4.30 -2.29
N VAL A 116 -6.21 5.40 -1.66
CA VAL A 116 -6.25 6.73 -2.27
C VAL A 116 -5.45 7.69 -1.40
N ALA A 117 -4.59 8.49 -2.03
CA ALA A 117 -3.91 9.60 -1.38
C ALA A 117 -4.71 10.89 -1.44
N ARG A 118 -4.60 11.72 -0.40
CA ARG A 118 -5.15 13.08 -0.31
C ARG A 118 -4.01 14.11 -0.36
N LEU A 119 -4.10 15.07 -1.28
CA LEU A 119 -3.07 16.07 -1.57
C LEU A 119 -3.64 17.51 -1.60
N PRO A 120 -2.92 18.55 -1.16
CA PRO A 120 -1.74 18.43 -0.32
C PRO A 120 -2.11 17.65 0.95
N ALA A 121 -1.12 17.14 1.69
CA ALA A 121 -1.36 16.32 2.87
C ALA A 121 -1.34 17.09 4.22
N PRO A 122 -1.72 18.39 4.35
CA PRO A 122 -1.84 19.01 5.68
C PRO A 122 -3.10 18.53 6.41
N GLN A 123 -3.98 17.76 5.74
CA GLN A 123 -5.17 17.17 6.33
C GLN A 123 -4.86 15.75 6.77
N SER A 124 -4.70 15.53 8.08
CA SER A 124 -4.72 14.19 8.65
C SER A 124 -6.15 13.65 8.63
N PRO A 125 -6.39 12.42 8.13
CA PRO A 125 -5.40 11.47 7.62
C PRO A 125 -5.07 11.65 6.12
N PRO A 126 -3.80 11.42 5.70
CA PRO A 126 -3.30 11.62 4.34
C PRO A 126 -3.74 10.53 3.35
N LEU A 127 -4.15 9.36 3.84
CA LEU A 127 -4.59 8.23 3.02
C LEU A 127 -6.04 7.89 3.32
N LEU A 128 -6.74 7.35 2.33
CA LEU A 128 -8.07 6.77 2.44
C LEU A 128 -8.04 5.33 1.96
N LEU A 129 -8.60 4.43 2.77
CA LEU A 129 -9.07 3.12 2.33
C LEU A 129 -10.52 3.25 1.88
N VAL A 130 -10.76 3.07 0.59
CA VAL A 130 -12.08 3.25 -0.03
C VAL A 130 -12.61 1.89 -0.47
N SER A 131 -13.81 1.52 -0.01
CA SER A 131 -14.53 0.32 -0.42
C SER A 131 -15.74 0.71 -1.28
N PRO A 132 -15.64 0.67 -2.63
CA PRO A 132 -16.76 0.97 -3.52
C PRO A 132 -17.97 0.07 -3.27
N ALA A 133 -17.73 -1.18 -2.89
CA ALA A 133 -18.76 -2.16 -2.57
C ALA A 133 -19.68 -1.73 -1.43
N SER A 134 -19.15 -1.06 -0.40
CA SER A 134 -19.92 -0.64 0.77
C SER A 134 -20.19 0.87 0.84
N GLY A 135 -19.65 1.67 -0.09
CA GLY A 135 -19.67 3.13 0.01
C GLY A 135 -18.70 3.69 1.06
N GLN A 136 -17.92 2.84 1.72
CA GLN A 136 -17.14 3.21 2.90
C GLN A 136 -15.82 3.90 2.53
N GLN A 137 -15.45 4.90 3.33
CA GLN A 137 -14.15 5.57 3.28
C GLN A 137 -13.60 5.61 4.71
N ILE A 138 -12.40 5.07 4.91
CA ILE A 138 -11.71 5.09 6.21
C ILE A 138 -10.39 5.83 6.03
N GLY A 139 -10.16 6.82 6.88
CA GLY A 139 -8.90 7.55 6.91
C GLY A 139 -7.77 6.76 7.57
N LEU A 140 -6.58 6.78 6.96
CA LEU A 140 -5.38 6.09 7.44
C LEU A 140 -4.21 7.07 7.56
N GLU A 141 -3.53 7.01 8.70
CA GLU A 141 -2.32 7.81 8.98
C GLU A 141 -1.06 7.28 8.28
N ALA A 142 -1.09 6.03 7.83
CA ALA A 142 0.02 5.36 7.17
C ALA A 142 -0.46 4.33 6.16
N THR A 143 0.47 3.80 5.37
CA THR A 143 0.20 2.78 4.36
C THR A 143 -0.25 1.48 5.04
N PRO A 144 -1.39 0.90 4.61
CA PRO A 144 -1.86 -0.34 5.18
C PRO A 144 -1.07 -1.54 4.62
N ARG A 145 -0.71 -2.47 5.50
CA ARG A 145 -0.09 -3.76 5.17
C ARG A 145 -1.12 -4.88 5.38
N PRO A 146 -1.59 -5.56 4.31
CA PRO A 146 -2.56 -6.64 4.42
C PRO A 146 -1.97 -7.87 5.09
N ALA A 147 -2.77 -8.53 5.93
CA ALA A 147 -2.47 -9.88 6.38
C ALA A 147 -2.53 -10.88 5.21
N PRO A 148 -1.83 -12.03 5.30
CA PRO A 148 -1.81 -13.04 4.25
C PRO A 148 -3.20 -13.57 3.84
N ASP A 149 -4.14 -13.60 4.79
CA ASP A 149 -5.53 -14.05 4.55
C ASP A 149 -6.41 -12.95 3.92
N GLY A 150 -5.94 -11.71 3.89
CA GLY A 150 -6.67 -10.54 3.37
C GLY A 150 -7.83 -10.05 4.24
N HIS A 151 -8.00 -10.57 5.47
CA HIS A 151 -9.08 -10.17 6.38
C HIS A 151 -8.67 -9.07 7.37
N LEU A 152 -7.37 -8.84 7.53
CA LEU A 152 -6.83 -7.78 8.37
C LEU A 152 -5.93 -6.83 7.58
N LEU A 153 -5.89 -5.58 8.03
CA LEU A 153 -4.96 -4.55 7.57
C LEU A 153 -4.35 -3.85 8.78
N ILE A 154 -3.04 -3.64 8.76
CA ILE A 154 -2.37 -2.81 9.76
C ILE A 154 -1.74 -1.59 9.09
N ALA A 155 -1.98 -0.40 9.64
CA ALA A 155 -1.27 0.82 9.28
C ALA A 155 -0.46 1.30 10.49
N VAL A 156 0.86 1.42 10.32
CA VAL A 156 1.78 1.91 11.36
C VAL A 156 2.42 3.18 10.86
N ARG A 157 2.14 4.31 11.51
CA ARG A 157 2.86 5.57 11.31
C ARG A 157 3.97 5.64 12.36
N PRO A 158 5.25 5.66 11.96
CA PRO A 158 6.33 5.90 12.90
C PRO A 158 6.18 7.31 13.49
N GLY A 159 6.56 7.47 14.75
CA GLY A 159 6.63 8.77 15.39
C GLY A 159 7.75 9.61 14.81
N VAL A 160 7.70 10.90 15.10
CA VAL A 160 8.80 11.84 14.83
C VAL A 160 9.18 12.46 16.16
N ASP A 161 10.46 12.36 16.51
CA ASP A 161 10.97 12.84 17.79
C ASP A 161 10.52 14.27 18.10
N GLY A 162 9.91 14.46 19.27
CA GLY A 162 9.48 15.78 19.75
C GLY A 162 8.27 16.39 19.03
N HIS A 163 7.69 15.72 18.03
CA HIS A 163 6.63 16.29 17.21
C HIS A 163 5.37 15.42 17.14
N GLU A 164 5.52 14.12 16.88
CA GLU A 164 4.38 13.23 16.65
C GLU A 164 4.58 11.86 17.29
N ALA A 165 3.53 11.37 17.95
CA ALA A 165 3.46 10.01 18.46
C ALA A 165 3.35 8.99 17.31
N SER A 166 3.97 7.82 17.48
CA SER A 166 3.70 6.69 16.60
C SER A 166 2.25 6.28 16.74
N THR A 167 1.61 5.93 15.62
CA THR A 167 0.25 5.40 15.66
C THR A 167 0.19 4.04 14.98
N LEU A 168 -0.66 3.17 15.53
CA LEU A 168 -0.99 1.89 14.95
C LEU A 168 -2.50 1.79 14.84
N THR A 169 -2.99 1.46 13.64
CA THR A 169 -4.40 1.17 13.38
C THR A 169 -4.52 -0.22 12.78
N LEU A 170 -5.32 -1.08 13.40
CA LEU A 170 -5.68 -2.39 12.88
C LEU A 170 -7.13 -2.37 12.42
N LEU A 171 -7.36 -2.81 11.19
CA LEU A 171 -8.68 -2.96 10.60
C LEU A 171 -8.98 -4.42 10.35
N GLN A 172 -10.24 -4.79 10.59
CA GLN A 172 -10.78 -6.11 10.27
C GLN A 172 -11.91 -5.99 9.25
N ARG A 173 -11.94 -6.94 8.32
CA ARG A 173 -12.98 -7.05 7.31
C ARG A 173 -14.08 -8.00 7.75
N ALA A 174 -15.33 -7.53 7.69
CA ALA A 174 -16.53 -8.35 7.79
C ALA A 174 -17.38 -8.15 6.52
N GLY A 175 -17.40 -9.15 5.64
CA GLY A 175 -18.03 -9.03 4.32
C GLY A 175 -17.34 -7.98 3.45
N THR A 176 -18.04 -6.91 3.06
CA THR A 176 -17.48 -5.80 2.25
C THR A 176 -17.05 -4.58 3.07
N ARG A 177 -17.23 -4.63 4.39
CA ARG A 177 -16.94 -3.52 5.30
C ARG A 177 -15.67 -3.76 6.09
N TRP A 178 -14.93 -2.69 6.29
CA TRP A 178 -13.79 -2.61 7.20
C TRP A 178 -14.21 -1.91 8.48
N SER A 179 -13.70 -2.37 9.61
CA SER A 179 -13.88 -1.72 10.91
C SER A 179 -12.53 -1.59 11.58
N VAL A 180 -12.29 -0.46 12.25
CA VAL A 180 -11.14 -0.33 13.16
C VAL A 180 -11.43 -1.20 14.37
N VAL A 181 -10.58 -2.20 14.62
CA VAL A 181 -10.72 -3.13 15.76
C VAL A 181 -9.68 -2.91 16.84
N PHE A 182 -8.60 -2.20 16.51
CA PHE A 182 -7.60 -1.78 17.48
C PHE A 182 -6.93 -0.50 17.02
N ARG A 183 -6.70 0.42 17.95
CA ARG A 183 -5.94 1.65 17.73
C ARG A 183 -5.03 1.88 18.93
N TYR A 184 -3.78 2.21 18.65
CA TYR A 184 -2.79 2.55 19.65
C TYR A 184 -2.04 3.81 19.25
N GLU A 185 -1.87 4.71 20.21
CA GLU A 185 -1.03 5.89 20.09
C GLU A 185 0.11 5.72 21.09
N ALA A 186 1.33 5.66 20.57
CA ALA A 186 2.50 5.40 21.38
C ALA A 186 2.83 6.62 22.25
N PRO A 187 3.31 6.42 23.49
CA PRO A 187 3.85 7.52 24.28
C PRO A 187 4.96 8.28 23.55
N ALA A 188 5.16 9.55 23.93
CA ALA A 188 6.23 10.37 23.37
C ALA A 188 7.59 9.66 23.44
N GLY A 189 8.34 9.72 22.33
CA GLY A 189 9.64 9.07 22.20
C GLY A 189 9.59 7.55 21.98
N LEU A 190 8.41 6.91 21.92
CA LEU A 190 8.27 5.51 21.51
C LEU A 190 7.92 5.42 20.02
N HIS A 191 8.85 4.86 19.27
CA HIS A 191 8.76 4.62 17.84
C HIS A 191 8.30 3.20 17.56
N LEU A 192 7.31 3.03 16.69
CA LEU A 192 6.83 1.72 16.25
C LEU A 192 7.13 1.51 14.78
N SER A 193 7.62 0.32 14.44
CA SER A 193 7.77 -0.12 13.06
C SER A 193 7.13 -1.48 12.83
N PHE A 194 6.45 -1.61 11.69
CA PHE A 194 5.93 -2.89 11.22
C PHE A 194 7.09 -3.76 10.73
N GLN A 195 7.17 -5.00 11.20
CA GLN A 195 8.14 -5.96 10.71
C GLN A 195 7.51 -6.91 9.70
N ARG A 196 6.51 -7.68 10.16
CA ARG A 196 5.81 -8.66 9.32
C ARG A 196 4.52 -9.15 9.98
N TRP A 197 3.64 -9.69 9.16
CA TRP A 197 2.60 -10.58 9.64
C TRP A 197 3.19 -11.95 9.98
N ARG A 198 2.57 -12.65 10.93
CA ARG A 198 2.70 -14.11 11.01
C ARG A 198 2.15 -14.74 9.74
N SER A 199 2.65 -15.92 9.40
CA SER A 199 2.24 -16.63 8.18
C SER A 199 0.76 -17.02 8.16
N ASP A 200 0.14 -17.19 9.33
CA ASP A 200 -1.29 -17.47 9.50
C ASP A 200 -2.17 -16.21 9.56
N GLY A 201 -1.57 -15.00 9.53
CA GLY A 201 -2.28 -13.73 9.68
C GLY A 201 -2.78 -13.42 11.10
N ALA A 202 -2.55 -14.30 12.08
CA ALA A 202 -3.14 -14.18 13.42
C ALA A 202 -2.39 -13.23 14.37
N ALA A 203 -1.21 -12.74 13.98
CA ALA A 203 -0.55 -11.65 14.69
C ALA A 203 0.36 -10.82 13.79
N VAL A 204 0.68 -9.62 14.27
CA VAL A 204 1.66 -8.73 13.69
C VAL A 204 2.90 -8.68 14.57
N HIS A 205 4.06 -8.88 13.98
CA HIS A 205 5.35 -8.59 14.60
C HIS A 205 5.70 -7.13 14.40
N LEU A 206 6.02 -6.45 15.49
CA LEU A 206 6.40 -5.06 15.58
C LEU A 206 7.77 -4.96 16.23
N GLN A 207 8.58 -4.02 15.77
CA GLN A 207 9.74 -3.54 16.50
C GLN A 207 9.38 -2.19 17.11
N TRP A 208 9.90 -1.94 18.31
CA TRP A 208 9.77 -0.65 18.96
C TRP A 208 11.14 -0.15 19.41
N GLU A 209 11.30 1.16 19.36
CA GLU A 209 12.52 1.87 19.75
C GLU A 209 12.13 3.06 20.60
N ARG A 210 12.90 3.35 21.65
CA ARG A 210 12.69 4.48 22.54
C ARG A 210 13.84 5.46 22.44
N SER A 211 13.53 6.69 22.06
CA SER A 211 14.51 7.76 22.02
C SER A 211 15.07 8.06 23.41
N SER A 212 16.39 8.27 23.48
CA SER A 212 17.06 8.62 24.73
C SER A 212 16.63 10.01 25.20
N THR A 213 16.16 10.11 26.43
CA THR A 213 15.88 11.38 27.11
C THR A 213 16.46 11.36 28.51
N SER A 214 16.50 12.50 29.20
CA SER A 214 16.94 12.54 30.61
C SER A 214 16.08 11.65 31.53
N ALA A 215 14.82 11.40 31.17
CA ALA A 215 13.88 10.58 31.93
C ALA A 215 13.87 9.10 31.50
N CYS A 216 14.50 8.74 30.38
CA CYS A 216 14.45 7.38 29.83
C CYS A 216 15.73 7.00 29.08
N PRO A 217 16.37 5.88 29.42
CA PRO A 217 17.45 5.34 28.61
C PRO A 217 16.95 4.89 27.24
N LEU A 218 17.84 4.94 26.25
CA LEU A 218 17.65 4.30 24.95
C LEU A 218 17.31 2.82 25.17
N ALA A 219 16.24 2.36 24.54
CA ALA A 219 15.82 0.97 24.62
C ALA A 219 15.15 0.55 23.30
N GLU A 220 15.29 -0.71 22.94
CA GLU A 220 14.61 -1.29 21.79
C GLU A 220 14.07 -2.68 22.15
N GLY A 221 13.09 -3.13 21.39
CA GLY A 221 12.53 -4.45 21.58
C GLY A 221 11.55 -4.85 20.50
N ASN A 222 10.97 -6.03 20.70
CA ASN A 222 9.97 -6.60 19.80
C ASN A 222 8.68 -6.84 20.57
N ALA A 223 7.56 -6.65 19.89
CA ALA A 223 6.23 -6.97 20.40
C ALA A 223 5.41 -7.68 19.32
N GLN A 224 4.45 -8.49 19.75
CA GLN A 224 3.44 -9.04 18.87
C GLN A 224 2.08 -8.44 19.22
N LEU A 225 1.37 -7.89 18.24
CA LEU A 225 -0.04 -7.56 18.37
C LEU A 225 -0.85 -8.78 17.88
N ARG A 226 -1.58 -9.44 18.78
CA ARG A 226 -2.32 -10.66 18.48
C ARG A 226 -3.71 -10.64 19.10
N ASP A 227 -4.63 -11.40 18.53
CA ASP A 227 -5.96 -11.60 19.11
C ASP A 227 -5.85 -12.48 20.37
N GLY A 228 -6.43 -12.00 21.46
CA GLY A 228 -6.43 -12.57 22.79
C GLY A 228 -7.84 -12.72 23.35
N PRO A 229 -8.00 -13.27 24.56
CA PRO A 229 -9.33 -13.52 25.14
C PRO A 229 -10.16 -12.25 25.37
N PHE A 230 -9.51 -11.08 25.41
CA PHE A 230 -10.14 -9.78 25.63
C PHE A 230 -10.02 -8.84 24.42
N GLY A 231 -9.66 -9.38 23.25
CA GLY A 231 -9.41 -8.63 22.03
C GLY A 231 -7.92 -8.56 21.69
N TRP A 232 -7.53 -7.56 20.91
CA TRP A 232 -6.17 -7.42 20.41
C TRP A 232 -5.24 -6.83 21.47
N ASP A 233 -4.17 -7.56 21.79
CA ASP A 233 -3.23 -7.20 22.84
C ASP A 233 -1.76 -7.30 22.37
N PHE A 234 -0.91 -6.49 22.99
CA PHE A 234 0.54 -6.56 22.81
C PHE A 234 1.16 -7.62 23.73
N VAL A 235 2.03 -8.47 23.15
CA VAL A 235 2.80 -9.47 23.88
C VAL A 235 4.27 -9.44 23.46
N PRO A 236 5.20 -9.07 24.36
CA PRO A 236 4.95 -8.50 25.70
C PRO A 236 4.20 -7.14 25.61
N PRO A 237 3.64 -6.64 26.73
CA PRO A 237 3.04 -5.31 26.78
C PRO A 237 4.02 -4.22 26.33
N MET A 238 3.49 -3.17 25.70
CA MET A 238 4.30 -2.02 25.27
C MET A 238 4.89 -1.28 26.47
N PRO A 239 6.11 -0.74 26.35
CA PRO A 239 6.75 -0.04 27.46
C PRO A 239 5.98 1.24 27.82
N PRO A 240 5.83 1.57 29.11
CA PRO A 240 5.02 2.70 29.57
C PRO A 240 5.62 4.06 29.15
N PRO A 241 4.87 5.17 29.25
CA PRO A 241 5.41 6.51 29.09
C PRO A 241 6.64 6.74 29.99
N CYS A 242 7.54 7.62 29.56
CA CYS A 242 8.59 8.12 30.44
C CYS A 242 7.93 9.01 31.50
N GLU A 243 7.92 8.57 32.75
CA GLU A 243 7.58 9.46 33.85
C GLU A 243 8.73 10.46 34.01
N ALA A 244 8.44 11.74 33.93
CA ALA A 244 9.41 12.75 34.33
C ALA A 244 9.73 12.47 35.81
N ALA A 245 11.00 12.23 36.13
CA ALA A 245 11.43 12.15 37.52
C ALA A 245 10.87 13.39 38.23
N GLU A 246 9.97 13.19 39.18
CA GLU A 246 9.53 14.27 40.05
C GLU A 246 10.82 14.89 40.58
N ALA A 247 11.02 16.18 40.29
CA ALA A 247 12.03 16.94 40.96
C ALA A 247 11.66 16.84 42.44
N HIS A 248 12.31 15.93 43.17
CA HIS A 248 12.33 15.94 44.62
C HIS A 248 13.01 17.25 44.99
N SER A 249 12.19 18.31 44.99
CA SER A 249 12.51 19.60 45.55
C SER A 249 12.61 19.32 47.03
N SER A 250 13.83 18.99 47.46
CA SER A 250 14.23 18.94 48.85
C SER A 250 14.17 20.36 49.42
N SER A 251 12.96 20.90 49.53
CA SER A 251 12.64 22.06 50.35
C SER A 251 12.50 21.56 51.78
N GLY A 252 13.62 21.23 52.39
CA GLY A 252 13.67 20.77 53.76
C GLY A 252 15.03 21.06 54.36
N LEU A 253 15.07 22.10 55.19
CA LEU A 253 16.13 22.48 56.15
C LEU A 253 17.28 23.26 55.48
N SER A 254 17.63 24.49 55.86
CA SER A 254 17.44 25.25 57.11
C SER A 254 17.41 26.75 56.86
#